data_AF-P9WEQ3-F1
#
_entry.id   AF-P9WEQ3-F1
#
_cell.length_a   1.000
_cell.length_b   1.000
_cell.length_c   1.000
_cell.angle_alpha   90.00
_cell.angle_beta   90.00
_cell.angle_gamma   90.00
#
_symmetry.space_group_name_H-M   'P 1'
#
loop_
_entity.id
_entity.type
_entity.pdbx_description
1 polymer ?
#
loop_
_entity_poly.entity_id
_entity_poly.type
_entity_poly.pdbx_seq_one_letter_code
_entity_poly.pdbx_strand_id
1 'polypeptide(L)'
;MESLDFTKAPPEFQEVKYLSDILLVTLASGWLVCYFATIRTAFCDRACWMPLLPLSCNVAWELVFITLYPPPGSPILGFWLLVNLGVIYSALRFAPSKASHLAVEKHYLPVLFVLAVGFWAWGHLALIEQLNPLPAFYYGGMACQLMTSAAALSGLVDQGSTQGASYTIWLSRVIGTSSALAGLFFRAHYWPSLWAWADNELMRWLAAAFGILDGVYGVQFWRLRRSENQLTIDHAHRKTE
;
A
#
# COMPACT_ATOMS: atom_id res chain seq x y z
N MET A 1 7.05 20.56 6.15
CA MET A 1 8.24 19.70 5.90
C MET A 1 9.17 20.38 4.90
N GLU A 2 9.92 21.41 5.31
CA GLU A 2 10.89 22.09 4.41
C GLU A 2 12.04 21.18 3.94
N SER A 3 12.19 20.01 4.56
CA SER A 3 13.20 19.00 4.27
C SER A 3 13.09 18.31 2.90
N LEU A 4 12.00 18.51 2.16
CA LEU A 4 11.90 18.02 0.77
C LEU A 4 12.22 19.11 -0.27
N ASP A 5 12.78 20.24 0.16
CA ASP A 5 13.34 21.22 -0.75
C ASP A 5 14.68 20.72 -1.30
N PHE A 6 14.62 20.04 -2.45
CA PHE A 6 15.81 19.52 -3.10
C PHE A 6 16.76 20.62 -3.58
N THR A 7 16.40 21.92 -3.60
CA THR A 7 17.35 22.99 -3.96
C THR A 7 18.46 23.17 -2.92
N LYS A 8 18.23 22.70 -1.68
CA LYS A 8 19.20 22.72 -0.58
C LYS A 8 20.05 21.44 -0.49
N ALA A 9 19.86 20.50 -1.41
CA ALA A 9 20.61 19.25 -1.41
C ALA A 9 22.08 19.48 -1.82
N PRO A 10 23.03 18.68 -1.28
CA PRO A 10 24.45 18.81 -1.59
C PRO A 10 24.75 18.58 -3.08
N PRO A 11 25.86 19.11 -3.62
CA PRO A 11 26.20 18.99 -5.04
C PRO A 11 26.17 17.53 -5.55
N GLU A 12 26.69 16.60 -4.75
CA GLU A 12 26.68 15.17 -5.04
C GLU A 12 25.25 14.63 -5.26
N PHE A 13 24.27 15.06 -4.46
CA PHE A 13 22.87 14.69 -4.67
C PHE A 13 22.28 15.37 -5.91
N GLN A 14 22.65 16.63 -6.18
CA GLN A 14 22.14 17.37 -7.34
C GLN A 14 22.53 16.70 -8.66
N GLU A 15 23.75 16.20 -8.77
CA GLU A 15 24.27 15.53 -9.96
C GLU A 15 23.46 14.28 -10.32
N VAL A 16 22.97 13.54 -9.31
CA VAL A 16 22.20 12.30 -9.48
C VAL A 16 20.72 12.47 -9.12
N LYS A 17 20.23 13.70 -8.94
CA LYS A 17 18.86 13.98 -8.50
C LYS A 17 17.81 13.33 -9.40
N TYR A 18 18.07 13.27 -10.71
CA TYR A 18 17.16 12.66 -11.68
C TYR A 18 16.83 11.19 -11.35
N LEU A 19 17.74 10.44 -10.72
CA LEU A 19 17.47 9.08 -10.25
C LEU A 19 16.45 9.07 -9.11
N SER A 20 16.55 10.02 -8.17
CA SER A 20 15.57 10.20 -7.11
C SER A 20 14.19 10.59 -7.66
N ASP A 21 14.17 11.43 -8.70
CA ASP A 21 12.94 11.84 -9.38
C ASP A 21 12.28 10.66 -10.12
N ILE A 22 13.06 9.84 -10.83
CA ILE A 22 12.57 8.61 -11.46
C ILE A 22 11.95 7.70 -10.42
N LEU A 23 12.64 7.45 -9.30
CA LEU A 23 12.12 6.62 -8.21
C LEU A 23 10.83 7.18 -7.61
N LEU A 24 10.71 8.50 -7.47
CA LEU A 24 9.50 9.16 -7.00
C LEU A 24 8.32 9.01 -7.99
N VAL A 25 8.58 9.16 -9.28
CA VAL A 25 7.57 8.96 -10.33
C VAL A 25 7.15 7.49 -10.43
N THR A 26 8.08 6.56 -10.34
CA THR A 26 7.80 5.11 -10.32
C THR A 26 6.99 4.71 -9.10
N LEU A 27 7.33 5.25 -7.91
CA LEU A 27 6.51 5.11 -6.71
C LEU A 27 5.07 5.56 -6.95
N ALA A 28 4.91 6.77 -7.49
CA ALA A 28 3.59 7.37 -7.63
C ALA A 28 2.71 6.69 -8.68
N SER A 29 3.30 6.37 -9.83
CA SER A 29 2.63 5.61 -10.87
C SER A 29 2.30 4.20 -10.41
N GLY A 30 3.20 3.52 -9.69
CA GLY A 30 2.98 2.17 -9.16
C GLY A 30 1.74 2.09 -8.26
N TRP A 31 1.62 3.00 -7.29
CA TRP A 31 0.45 3.04 -6.41
C TRP A 31 -0.84 3.47 -7.12
N LEU A 32 -0.77 4.42 -8.05
CA LEU A 32 -1.93 4.79 -8.85
C LEU A 32 -2.45 3.62 -9.68
N VAL A 33 -1.55 2.89 -10.36
CA VAL A 33 -1.91 1.68 -11.10
C VAL A 33 -2.50 0.64 -10.16
N CYS A 34 -1.93 0.46 -8.97
CA CYS A 34 -2.46 -0.44 -7.95
C CYS A 34 -3.91 -0.07 -7.60
N TYR A 35 -4.19 1.20 -7.28
CA TYR A 35 -5.53 1.64 -6.93
C TYR A 35 -6.54 1.43 -8.06
N PHE A 36 -6.21 1.84 -9.29
CA PHE A 36 -7.09 1.62 -10.44
C PHE A 36 -7.32 0.13 -10.73
N ALA A 37 -6.27 -0.69 -10.63
CA ALA A 37 -6.37 -2.13 -10.80
C ALA A 37 -7.23 -2.76 -9.70
N THR A 38 -7.10 -2.34 -8.44
CA THR A 38 -7.93 -2.79 -7.33
C THR A 38 -9.40 -2.46 -7.57
N ILE A 39 -9.71 -1.23 -7.96
CA ILE A 39 -11.08 -0.81 -8.29
C ILE A 39 -11.62 -1.67 -9.42
N ARG A 40 -10.90 -1.74 -10.56
CA ARG A 40 -11.33 -2.52 -11.73
C ARG A 40 -11.59 -3.98 -11.38
N THR A 41 -10.63 -4.65 -10.74
CA THR A 41 -10.75 -6.06 -10.35
C THR A 41 -11.91 -6.27 -9.39
N ALA A 42 -12.12 -5.37 -8.43
CA ALA A 42 -13.24 -5.45 -7.51
C ALA A 42 -14.61 -5.41 -8.22
N PHE A 43 -14.75 -4.57 -9.24
CA PHE A 43 -15.98 -4.49 -10.03
C PHE A 43 -16.15 -5.66 -11.00
N CYS A 44 -15.07 -6.13 -11.64
CA CYS A 44 -15.09 -7.28 -12.53
C CYS A 44 -15.44 -8.57 -11.78
N ASP A 45 -14.81 -8.80 -10.63
CA ASP A 45 -14.91 -10.06 -9.90
C ASP A 45 -16.04 -10.03 -8.86
N ARG A 46 -16.67 -8.86 -8.66
CA ARG A 46 -17.65 -8.59 -7.58
C ARG A 46 -17.12 -8.97 -6.19
N ALA A 47 -15.80 -8.94 -6.02
CA ALA A 47 -15.10 -9.32 -4.80
C ALA A 47 -13.92 -8.38 -4.60
N CYS A 48 -13.79 -7.77 -3.43
CA CYS A 48 -12.64 -6.95 -3.08
C CYS A 48 -12.02 -7.45 -1.79
N TRP A 49 -10.79 -7.96 -1.88
CA TRP A 49 -10.02 -8.42 -0.71
C TRP A 49 -9.11 -7.35 -0.13
N MET A 50 -9.31 -6.07 -0.50
CA MET A 50 -8.54 -5.00 0.12
C MET A 50 -8.80 -5.03 1.64
N PRO A 51 -7.77 -5.28 2.47
CA PRO A 51 -7.99 -5.38 3.89
C PRO A 51 -8.37 -4.01 4.48
N LEU A 52 -9.50 -3.93 5.16
CA LEU A 52 -10.05 -2.66 5.64
C LEU A 52 -9.22 -2.00 6.73
N LEU A 53 -8.53 -2.78 7.57
CA LEU A 53 -7.70 -2.22 8.64
C LEU A 53 -6.41 -1.55 8.14
N PRO A 54 -5.61 -2.17 7.23
CA PRO A 54 -4.54 -1.46 6.54
C PRO A 54 -5.04 -0.26 5.73
N LEU A 55 -6.20 -0.39 5.07
CA LEU A 55 -6.78 0.70 4.30
C LEU A 55 -7.16 1.90 5.19
N SER A 56 -7.73 1.66 6.38
CA SER A 56 -8.04 2.74 7.32
C SER A 56 -6.77 3.40 7.85
N CYS A 57 -5.69 2.64 8.08
CA CYS A 57 -4.38 3.18 8.45
C CYS A 57 -3.78 4.05 7.33
N ASN A 58 -3.88 3.62 6.07
CA ASN A 58 -3.39 4.38 4.92
C ASN A 58 -4.16 5.69 4.72
N VAL A 59 -5.49 5.65 4.82
CA VAL A 59 -6.33 6.85 4.70
C VAL A 59 -6.04 7.82 5.84
N ALA A 60 -5.86 7.32 7.06
CA ALA A 60 -5.45 8.15 8.19
C ALA A 60 -4.10 8.83 7.95
N TRP A 61 -3.13 8.08 7.41
CA TRP A 61 -1.83 8.61 7.02
C TRP A 61 -1.96 9.71 5.97
N GLU A 62 -2.71 9.47 4.89
CA GLU A 62 -2.99 10.46 3.84
C GLU A 62 -3.63 11.72 4.44
N LEU A 63 -4.65 11.58 5.29
CA LEU A 63 -5.34 12.71 5.90
C LEU A 63 -4.40 13.57 6.77
N VAL A 64 -3.62 12.96 7.67
CA VAL A 64 -2.70 13.68 8.57
C VAL A 64 -1.65 14.44 7.76
N PHE A 65 -1.05 13.80 6.75
CA PHE A 65 0.02 14.40 5.96
C PHE A 65 -0.48 15.28 4.81
N ILE A 66 -1.77 15.29 4.46
CA ILE A 66 -2.33 16.30 3.55
C ILE A 66 -2.71 17.55 4.33
N THR A 67 -3.31 17.40 5.51
CA THR A 67 -4.01 18.50 6.20
C THR A 67 -3.17 19.20 7.26
N LEU A 68 -2.44 18.45 8.08
CA LEU A 68 -1.72 18.99 9.25
C LEU A 68 -0.23 19.17 8.98
N TYR A 69 0.36 18.23 8.24
CA TYR A 69 1.79 18.23 7.93
C TYR A 69 2.05 17.98 6.44
N PRO A 70 1.68 18.90 5.52
CA PRO A 70 1.90 18.72 4.08
C PRO A 70 3.39 18.57 3.72
N PRO A 71 3.78 17.50 3.00
CA PRO A 71 5.06 17.47 2.30
C PRO A 71 5.00 18.36 1.06
N PRO A 72 6.14 18.92 0.61
CA PRO A 72 6.27 19.45 -0.75
C PRO A 72 5.78 18.43 -1.78
N GLY A 73 4.86 18.83 -2.67
CA GLY A 73 4.17 17.92 -3.59
C GLY A 73 2.83 17.37 -3.09
N SER A 74 2.23 17.97 -2.06
CA SER A 74 0.91 17.60 -1.52
C SER A 74 -0.23 17.43 -2.54
N PRO A 75 -0.26 18.07 -3.74
CA PRO A 75 -1.31 17.79 -4.72
C PRO A 75 -1.35 16.33 -5.19
N ILE A 76 -0.18 15.67 -5.30
CA ILE A 76 -0.10 14.25 -5.69
C ILE A 76 -0.69 13.36 -4.59
N LEU A 77 -0.38 13.66 -3.33
CA LEU A 77 -0.93 12.95 -2.18
C LEU A 77 -2.46 13.15 -2.07
N GLY A 78 -2.94 14.36 -2.35
CA GLY A 78 -4.38 14.64 -2.45
C GLY A 78 -5.05 13.86 -3.58
N PHE A 79 -4.38 13.71 -4.72
CA PHE A 79 -4.88 12.88 -5.82
C PHE A 79 -4.87 11.38 -5.47
N TRP A 80 -3.86 10.89 -4.75
CA TRP A 80 -3.89 9.52 -4.21
C TRP A 80 -5.09 9.31 -3.31
N LEU A 81 -5.33 10.20 -2.34
CA LEU A 81 -6.48 10.09 -1.46
C LEU A 81 -7.80 10.05 -2.26
N LEU A 82 -7.94 10.91 -3.29
CA LEU A 82 -9.12 10.92 -4.15
C LEU A 82 -9.35 9.57 -4.85
N VAL A 83 -8.32 8.97 -5.44
CA VAL A 83 -8.43 7.65 -6.06
C VAL A 83 -8.65 6.56 -5.00
N ASN A 84 -8.03 6.71 -3.84
CA ASN A 84 -8.15 5.80 -2.72
C ASN A 84 -9.58 5.79 -2.15
N LEU A 85 -10.36 6.88 -2.25
CA LEU A 85 -11.80 6.85 -1.96
C LEU A 85 -12.56 5.82 -2.83
N GLY A 86 -12.15 5.66 -4.09
CA GLY A 86 -12.67 4.61 -4.97
C GLY A 86 -12.32 3.21 -4.48
N VAL A 87 -11.09 3.02 -3.97
CA VAL A 87 -10.65 1.76 -3.35
C VAL A 87 -11.46 1.45 -2.09
N ILE A 88 -11.68 2.43 -1.21
CA ILE A 88 -12.52 2.31 -0.01
C ILE A 88 -13.94 1.92 -0.39
N TYR A 89 -14.52 2.60 -1.37
CA TYR A 89 -15.86 2.28 -1.85
C TYR A 89 -15.93 0.83 -2.38
N SER A 90 -15.00 0.42 -3.23
CA SER A 90 -14.92 -0.95 -3.73
C SER A 90 -14.75 -1.98 -2.62
N ALA A 91 -13.89 -1.69 -1.63
CA ALA A 91 -13.62 -2.57 -0.50
C ALA A 91 -14.86 -2.75 0.39
N LEU A 92 -15.54 -1.65 0.76
CA LEU A 92 -16.76 -1.70 1.57
C LEU A 92 -17.93 -2.33 0.81
N ARG A 93 -18.03 -2.06 -0.50
CA ARG A 93 -19.13 -2.57 -1.34
C ARG A 93 -19.04 -4.06 -1.59
N PHE A 94 -17.84 -4.57 -1.85
CA PHE A 94 -17.57 -5.94 -2.22
C PHE A 94 -16.84 -6.72 -1.12
N ALA A 95 -16.93 -6.25 0.13
CA ALA A 95 -16.39 -6.94 1.28
C ALA A 95 -16.94 -8.39 1.33
N PRO A 96 -16.07 -9.40 1.50
CA PRO A 96 -16.48 -10.79 1.55
C PRO A 96 -17.42 -11.03 2.73
N SER A 97 -18.63 -11.50 2.44
CA SER A 97 -19.63 -11.84 3.45
C SER A 97 -19.44 -13.30 3.87
N LYS A 98 -18.45 -13.62 4.72
CA LYS A 98 -18.18 -15.02 5.10
C LYS A 98 -19.27 -15.65 5.99
N ALA A 99 -20.21 -14.90 6.58
CA ALA A 99 -21.31 -15.51 7.33
C ALA A 99 -22.61 -14.68 7.40
N SER A 100 -23.76 -15.37 7.42
CA SER A 100 -25.11 -14.80 7.52
C SER A 100 -25.43 -14.16 8.87
N HIS A 101 -24.74 -14.56 9.95
CA HIS A 101 -24.89 -13.98 11.29
C HIS A 101 -24.21 -12.60 11.45
N LEU A 102 -23.52 -12.12 10.41
CA LEU A 102 -22.84 -10.83 10.35
C LEU A 102 -23.58 -9.80 9.47
N ALA A 103 -24.84 -10.02 9.10
CA ALA A 103 -25.63 -9.02 8.38
C ALA A 103 -25.70 -7.67 9.15
N VAL A 104 -25.67 -7.74 10.48
CA VAL A 104 -25.53 -6.60 11.38
C VAL A 104 -24.18 -5.88 11.18
N GLU A 105 -23.10 -6.60 10.86
CA GLU A 105 -21.77 -6.00 10.61
C GLU A 105 -21.74 -5.12 9.37
N LYS A 106 -22.47 -5.44 8.28
CA LYS A 106 -22.42 -4.60 7.06
C LYS A 106 -22.90 -3.17 7.32
N HIS A 107 -23.84 -2.97 8.24
CA HIS A 107 -24.34 -1.65 8.60
C HIS A 107 -23.31 -0.87 9.46
N TYR A 108 -22.63 -1.56 10.38
CA TYR A 108 -21.63 -0.94 11.24
C TYR A 108 -20.24 -0.86 10.59
N LEU A 109 -19.98 -1.59 9.51
CA LEU A 109 -18.67 -1.65 8.87
C LEU A 109 -18.14 -0.27 8.46
N PRO A 110 -18.93 0.63 7.83
CA PRO A 110 -18.48 1.99 7.57
C PRO A 110 -18.17 2.78 8.85
N VAL A 111 -18.96 2.59 9.91
CA VAL A 111 -18.74 3.25 11.21
C VAL A 111 -17.45 2.77 11.85
N LEU A 112 -17.23 1.44 11.90
CA LEU A 112 -16.00 0.83 12.39
C LEU A 112 -14.79 1.26 11.57
N PHE A 113 -14.94 1.37 10.24
CA PHE A 113 -13.90 1.89 9.37
C PHE A 113 -13.52 3.33 9.72
N VAL A 114 -14.51 4.22 9.90
CA VAL A 114 -14.28 5.61 10.30
C VAL A 114 -13.62 5.70 11.68
N LEU A 115 -14.06 4.91 12.66
CA LEU A 115 -13.42 4.84 13.98
C LEU A 115 -11.98 4.35 13.89
N ALA A 116 -11.70 3.35 13.05
CA ALA A 116 -10.35 2.88 12.80
C ALA A 116 -9.48 3.95 12.13
N VAL A 117 -10.01 4.72 11.17
CA VAL A 117 -9.30 5.88 10.58
C VAL A 117 -8.95 6.89 11.68
N GLY A 118 -9.89 7.23 12.57
CA GLY A 118 -9.64 8.15 13.69
C GLY A 118 -8.56 7.64 14.64
N PHE A 119 -8.61 6.35 14.99
CA PHE A 119 -7.59 5.70 15.82
C PHE A 119 -6.21 5.73 15.19
N TRP A 120 -6.09 5.37 13.90
CA TRP A 120 -4.81 5.43 13.20
C TRP A 120 -4.31 6.86 13.00
N ALA A 121 -5.20 7.83 12.79
CA ALA A 121 -4.81 9.23 12.68
C ALA A 121 -4.18 9.71 13.99
N TRP A 122 -4.75 9.33 15.12
CA TRP A 122 -4.13 9.57 16.43
C TRP A 122 -2.76 8.89 16.55
N GLY A 123 -2.62 7.64 16.08
CA GLY A 123 -1.33 6.94 16.03
C GLY A 123 -0.27 7.67 15.20
N HIS A 124 -0.63 8.18 14.01
CA HIS A 124 0.29 8.96 13.18
C HIS A 124 0.67 10.29 13.83
N LEU A 125 -0.26 10.95 14.53
CA LEU A 125 0.04 12.16 15.30
C LEU A 125 1.02 11.89 16.45
N ALA A 126 0.82 10.80 17.19
CA ALA A 126 1.76 10.38 18.24
C ALA A 126 3.15 10.07 17.66
N LEU A 127 3.20 9.45 16.47
CA LEU A 127 4.46 9.18 15.76
C LEU A 127 5.18 10.47 15.34
N ILE A 128 4.42 11.48 14.89
CA ILE A 128 4.95 12.80 14.53
C ILE A 128 5.52 13.51 15.76
N GLU A 129 4.84 13.47 16.90
CA GLU A 129 5.32 14.06 18.14
C GLU A 129 6.64 13.42 18.60
N GLN A 130 6.79 12.11 18.43
CA GLN A 130 7.98 11.36 18.84
C GLN A 130 9.17 11.49 17.87
N LEU A 131 8.93 11.50 16.56
CA LEU A 131 9.99 11.37 15.55
C LEU A 131 10.20 12.60 14.67
N ASN A 132 9.37 13.64 14.83
CA ASN A 132 9.18 14.74 13.89
C ASN A 132 8.44 14.31 12.60
N PRO A 133 7.86 15.27 11.84
CA PRO A 133 7.00 14.95 10.71
C PRO A 133 7.65 14.15 9.58
N LEU A 134 8.92 14.41 9.25
CA LEU A 134 9.59 13.76 8.13
C LEU A 134 9.83 12.25 8.38
N PRO A 135 10.48 11.82 9.48
CA PRO A 135 10.59 10.39 9.75
C PRO A 135 9.23 9.73 9.94
N ALA A 136 8.30 10.39 10.64
CA ALA A 136 6.96 9.85 10.87
C ALA A 136 6.19 9.60 9.56
N PHE A 137 6.37 10.45 8.53
CA PHE A 137 5.81 10.23 7.19
C PHE A 137 6.23 8.88 6.62
N TYR A 138 7.54 8.56 6.64
CA TYR A 138 8.04 7.31 6.07
C TYR A 138 7.76 6.09 6.94
N TYR A 139 7.90 6.20 8.27
CA TYR A 139 7.56 5.10 9.17
C TYR A 139 6.07 4.78 9.16
N GLY A 140 5.21 5.80 9.14
CA GLY A 140 3.77 5.62 9.00
C GLY A 140 3.40 4.93 7.69
N GLY A 141 4.03 5.33 6.57
CA GLY A 141 3.85 4.67 5.28
C GLY A 141 4.32 3.21 5.29
N MET A 142 5.46 2.92 5.91
CA MET A 142 5.95 1.54 6.07
C MET A 142 5.07 0.69 6.97
N ALA A 143 4.47 1.26 8.01
CA ALA A 143 3.48 0.56 8.83
C ALA A 143 2.25 0.19 8.01
N CYS A 144 1.71 1.14 7.22
CA CYS A 144 0.60 0.88 6.30
C CYS A 144 0.94 -0.22 5.28
N GLN A 145 2.14 -0.16 4.71
CA GLN A 145 2.60 -1.15 3.74
C GLN A 145 2.73 -2.55 4.36
N LEU A 146 3.36 -2.66 5.52
CA LEU A 146 3.58 -3.95 6.16
C LEU A 146 2.25 -4.62 6.55
N MET A 147 1.33 -3.82 7.11
CA MET A 147 -0.03 -4.26 7.38
C MET A 147 -0.75 -4.72 6.10
N THR A 148 -0.58 -3.98 5.00
CA THR A 148 -1.17 -4.31 3.70
C THR A 148 -0.61 -5.63 3.15
N SER A 149 0.71 -5.84 3.18
CA SER A 149 1.35 -7.07 2.74
C SER A 149 0.91 -8.28 3.56
N ALA A 150 0.91 -8.15 4.89
CA ALA A 150 0.53 -9.23 5.80
C ALA A 150 -0.96 -9.61 5.65
N ALA A 151 -1.84 -8.62 5.57
CA ALA A 151 -3.27 -8.86 5.45
C ALA A 151 -3.65 -9.35 4.05
N ALA A 152 -2.99 -8.89 2.99
CA ALA A 152 -3.18 -9.42 1.63
C ALA A 152 -2.74 -10.89 1.55
N LEU A 153 -1.60 -11.24 2.13
CA LEU A 153 -1.12 -12.63 2.19
C LEU A 153 -2.08 -13.52 2.97
N SER A 154 -2.48 -13.09 4.17
CA SER A 154 -3.43 -13.83 5.01
C SER A 154 -4.76 -14.03 4.29
N GLY A 155 -5.31 -12.98 3.69
CA GLY A 155 -6.55 -13.05 2.91
C GLY A 155 -6.45 -14.01 1.72
N LEU A 156 -5.33 -14.01 1.00
CA LEU A 156 -5.10 -14.92 -0.12
C LEU A 156 -5.05 -16.39 0.33
N VAL A 157 -4.34 -16.67 1.44
CA VAL A 157 -4.22 -18.01 2.02
C VAL A 157 -5.58 -18.50 2.54
N ASP A 158 -6.28 -17.66 3.31
CA ASP A 158 -7.58 -18.00 3.92
C ASP A 158 -8.69 -18.19 2.89
N GLN A 159 -8.60 -17.50 1.76
CA GLN A 159 -9.57 -17.63 0.68
C GLN A 159 -9.28 -18.82 -0.23
N GLY A 160 -8.00 -19.15 -0.43
CA GLY A 160 -7.59 -20.23 -1.34
C GLY A 160 -7.98 -19.99 -2.80
N SER A 161 -8.21 -18.74 -3.21
CA SER A 161 -8.57 -18.36 -4.58
C SER A 161 -7.97 -17.00 -4.95
N THR A 162 -7.72 -16.79 -6.24
CA THR A 162 -7.24 -15.50 -6.77
C THR A 162 -8.34 -14.48 -7.08
N GLN A 163 -9.62 -14.83 -6.87
CA GLN A 163 -10.75 -13.93 -7.13
C GLN A 163 -10.62 -12.63 -6.34
N GLY A 164 -10.79 -11.48 -6.99
CA GLY A 164 -10.66 -10.15 -6.37
C GLY A 164 -9.22 -9.67 -6.22
N ALA A 165 -8.25 -10.43 -6.72
CA ALA A 165 -6.83 -10.09 -6.75
C ALA A 165 -6.27 -10.26 -8.17
N SER A 166 -5.13 -9.62 -8.45
CA SER A 166 -4.48 -9.71 -9.76
C SER A 166 -2.98 -9.47 -9.67
N TYR A 167 -2.24 -10.00 -10.65
CA TYR A 167 -0.82 -9.70 -10.80
C TYR A 167 -0.57 -8.20 -10.96
N THR A 168 -1.46 -7.47 -11.63
CA THR A 168 -1.34 -6.01 -11.79
C THR A 168 -1.39 -5.30 -10.45
N ILE A 169 -2.33 -5.65 -9.56
CA ILE A 169 -2.43 -5.08 -8.21
C ILE A 169 -1.14 -5.35 -7.44
N TRP A 170 -0.71 -6.61 -7.39
CA TRP A 170 0.46 -7.00 -6.61
C TRP A 170 1.77 -6.39 -7.14
N LEU A 171 2.06 -6.55 -8.44
CA LEU A 171 3.32 -6.06 -9.02
C LEU A 171 3.43 -4.54 -8.97
N SER A 172 2.34 -3.82 -9.25
CA SER A 172 2.37 -2.36 -9.20
C SER A 172 2.60 -1.83 -7.79
N ARG A 173 2.00 -2.46 -6.76
CA ARG A 173 2.29 -2.18 -5.35
C ARG A 173 3.75 -2.46 -4.99
N VAL A 174 4.27 -3.64 -5.39
CA VAL A 174 5.65 -4.04 -5.10
C VAL A 174 6.65 -3.09 -5.75
N ILE A 175 6.45 -2.76 -7.03
CA ILE A 175 7.29 -1.80 -7.76
C ILE A 175 7.22 -0.43 -7.07
N GLY A 176 6.01 0.07 -6.79
CA GLY A 176 5.83 1.36 -6.15
C GLY A 176 6.56 1.45 -4.81
N THR A 177 6.32 0.49 -3.93
CA THR A 177 6.95 0.41 -2.60
C THR A 177 8.47 0.24 -2.68
N SER A 178 8.95 -0.62 -3.58
CA SER A 178 10.39 -0.83 -3.76
C SER A 178 11.07 0.45 -4.23
N SER A 179 10.41 1.23 -5.11
CA SER A 179 10.91 2.54 -5.53
C SER A 179 10.88 3.57 -4.39
N ALA A 180 9.88 3.55 -3.49
CA ALA A 180 9.90 4.36 -2.26
C ALA A 180 11.12 4.05 -1.39
N LEU A 181 11.34 2.76 -1.10
CA LEU A 181 12.45 2.30 -0.26
C LEU A 181 13.80 2.60 -0.89
N ALA A 182 13.96 2.30 -2.18
CA ALA A 182 15.18 2.65 -2.92
C ALA A 182 15.41 4.16 -2.90
N GLY A 183 14.38 4.98 -3.11
CA GLY A 183 14.47 6.43 -3.05
C GLY A 183 14.82 6.95 -1.66
N LEU A 184 14.35 6.28 -0.60
CA LEU A 184 14.67 6.60 0.79
C LEU A 184 16.15 6.32 1.10
N PHE A 185 16.64 5.11 0.81
CA PHE A 185 18.05 4.74 1.02
C PHE A 185 18.99 5.55 0.12
N PHE A 186 18.57 5.87 -1.11
CA PHE A 186 19.31 6.75 -2.00
C PHE A 186 19.52 8.13 -1.37
N ARG A 187 18.46 8.72 -0.80
CA ARG A 187 18.57 10.02 -0.10
C ARG A 187 19.41 9.92 1.17
N ALA A 188 19.32 8.82 1.92
CA ALA A 188 20.18 8.56 3.07
C ALA A 188 21.67 8.53 2.69
N HIS A 189 21.99 7.94 1.54
CA HIS A 189 23.37 7.83 1.05
C HIS A 189 23.92 9.17 0.53
N TYR A 190 23.21 9.85 -0.38
CA TYR A 190 23.69 11.06 -1.05
C TYR A 190 23.39 12.36 -0.28
N TRP A 191 22.48 12.32 0.70
CA TRP A 191 22.13 13.47 1.53
C TRP A 191 22.00 13.08 3.03
N PRO A 192 23.07 12.54 3.64
CA PRO A 192 23.01 11.99 5.00
C PRO A 192 22.71 13.04 6.07
N SER A 193 23.10 14.30 5.87
CA SER A 193 22.84 15.38 6.84
C SER A 193 21.35 15.55 7.17
N LEU A 194 20.46 15.17 6.25
CA LEU A 194 19.01 15.22 6.44
C LEU A 194 18.35 13.84 6.51
N TRP A 195 18.97 12.82 5.92
CA TRP A 195 18.36 11.50 5.70
C TRP A 195 19.07 10.35 6.41
N ALA A 196 20.14 10.59 7.17
CA ALA A 196 20.86 9.53 7.90
C ALA A 196 19.94 8.74 8.85
N TRP A 197 18.88 9.36 9.37
CA TRP A 197 17.89 8.69 10.21
C TRP A 197 17.19 7.53 9.49
N ALA A 198 17.14 7.52 8.15
CA ALA A 198 16.43 6.52 7.39
C ALA A 198 17.23 5.23 7.17
N ASP A 199 18.57 5.29 7.19
CA ASP A 199 19.41 4.09 7.05
C ASP A 199 19.77 3.51 8.42
N ASN A 200 18.81 2.82 9.02
CA ASN A 200 18.99 2.12 10.29
C ASN A 200 18.42 0.69 10.25
N GLU A 201 18.70 -0.09 11.29
CA GLU A 201 18.29 -1.49 11.40
C GLU A 201 16.77 -1.70 11.31
N LEU A 202 15.99 -0.80 11.93
CA LEU A 202 14.53 -0.88 11.90
C LEU A 202 13.99 -0.67 10.49
N MET A 203 14.47 0.33 9.75
CA MET A 203 14.04 0.58 8.36
C MET A 203 14.46 -0.57 7.43
N ARG A 204 15.67 -1.11 7.62
CA ARG A 204 16.13 -2.31 6.88
C ARG A 204 15.28 -3.53 7.19
N TRP A 205 14.89 -3.72 8.45
CA TRP A 205 13.97 -4.77 8.86
C TRP A 205 12.59 -4.58 8.22
N LEU A 206 12.03 -3.36 8.23
CA LEU A 206 10.75 -3.05 7.59
C LEU A 206 10.79 -3.33 6.09
N ALA A 207 11.88 -2.95 5.41
CA ALA A 207 12.11 -3.24 3.99
C ALA A 207 12.19 -4.75 3.72
N ALA A 208 12.94 -5.49 4.54
CA ALA A 208 13.06 -6.94 4.42
C ALA A 208 11.73 -7.65 4.68
N ALA A 209 10.98 -7.22 5.70
CA ALA A 209 9.67 -7.78 6.05
C ALA A 209 8.66 -7.56 4.91
N PHE A 210 8.63 -6.36 4.32
CA PHE A 210 7.88 -6.10 3.08
C PHE A 210 8.29 -7.07 1.97
N GLY A 211 9.58 -7.17 1.65
CA GLY A 211 10.08 -8.03 0.58
C GLY A 211 9.73 -9.50 0.77
N ILE A 212 9.80 -10.00 2.01
CA ILE A 212 9.43 -11.38 2.36
C ILE A 212 7.92 -11.58 2.20
N LEU A 213 7.09 -10.72 2.80
CA LEU A 213 5.64 -10.88 2.76
C LEU A 213 5.08 -10.81 1.34
N ASP A 214 5.52 -9.82 0.55
CA ASP A 214 5.09 -9.69 -0.85
C ASP A 214 5.71 -10.75 -1.76
N GLY A 215 6.93 -11.22 -1.46
CA GLY A 215 7.53 -12.36 -2.15
C GLY A 215 6.73 -13.65 -1.94
N VAL A 216 6.37 -13.95 -0.68
CA VAL A 216 5.53 -15.09 -0.33
C VAL A 216 4.13 -14.94 -0.95
N TYR A 217 3.54 -13.75 -0.89
CA TYR A 217 2.27 -13.45 -1.58
C TYR A 217 2.35 -13.82 -3.06
N GLY A 218 3.39 -13.37 -3.77
CA GLY A 218 3.58 -13.66 -5.19
C GLY A 218 3.65 -15.15 -5.49
N VAL A 219 4.39 -15.92 -4.68
CA VAL A 219 4.49 -17.38 -4.83
C VAL A 219 3.14 -18.06 -4.59
N GLN A 220 2.41 -17.68 -3.53
CA GLN A 220 1.10 -18.25 -3.25
C GLN A 220 0.07 -17.90 -4.34
N PHE A 221 0.09 -16.65 -4.80
CA PHE A 221 -0.78 -16.18 -5.88
C PHE A 221 -0.53 -16.97 -7.15
N TRP A 222 0.73 -17.20 -7.51
CA TRP A 222 1.10 -18.02 -8.67
C TRP A 222 0.61 -19.47 -8.54
N ARG A 223 0.78 -20.09 -7.37
CA ARG A 223 0.32 -21.47 -7.12
C ARG A 223 -1.20 -21.60 -7.27
N LEU A 224 -1.95 -20.70 -6.63
CA LEU A 224 -3.41 -20.69 -6.70
C LEU A 224 -3.88 -20.46 -8.13
N ARG A 225 -3.32 -19.46 -8.82
CA ARG A 225 -3.69 -19.17 -10.20
C ARG A 225 -3.45 -20.33 -11.14
N ARG A 226 -2.33 -21.04 -10.96
CA ARG A 226 -2.00 -22.23 -11.76
C ARG A 226 -3.00 -23.36 -11.52
N SER A 227 -3.38 -23.60 -10.26
CA SER A 227 -4.36 -24.61 -9.90
C SER A 227 -5.75 -24.30 -10.50
N GLU A 228 -6.20 -23.04 -10.39
CA GLU A 228 -7.48 -22.59 -10.97
C GLU A 228 -7.53 -22.75 -12.50
N ASN A 229 -6.43 -22.43 -13.19
CA ASN A 229 -6.31 -22.62 -14.63
C ASN A 229 -6.38 -24.11 -15.03
N GLN A 230 -5.71 -24.99 -14.29
CA GLN A 230 -5.75 -26.44 -14.54
C GLN A 230 -7.16 -27.01 -14.36
N LEU A 231 -7.84 -26.63 -13.27
CA LEU A 231 -9.23 -27.04 -13.02
C LEU A 231 -10.18 -26.59 -14.14
N THR A 232 -9.94 -25.40 -14.70
CA THR A 232 -10.73 -24.86 -15.82
C THR A 232 -10.51 -25.69 -17.11
N ILE A 233 -9.27 -26.08 -17.39
CA ILE A 233 -8.92 -26.92 -18.54
C ILE A 233 -9.55 -28.32 -18.39
N ASP A 234 -9.40 -28.96 -17.23
CA ASP A 234 -9.96 -30.29 -16.96
C ASP A 234 -11.50 -30.30 -17.05
N HIS A 235 -12.15 -29.22 -16.64
CA HIS A 235 -13.60 -29.07 -16.77
C HIS A 235 -14.04 -28.86 -18.22
N ALA A 236 -13.23 -28.17 -19.05
CA ALA A 236 -13.49 -28.02 -20.47
C ALA A 236 -13.39 -29.36 -21.21
N HIS A 237 -12.36 -30.17 -20.92
CA HIS A 237 -12.19 -31.50 -21.52
C HIS A 237 -13.36 -32.44 -21.21
N ARG A 238 -13.84 -32.47 -19.95
CA ARG A 238 -14.99 -33.30 -19.57
C ARG A 238 -16.32 -32.88 -20.19
N LYS A 239 -16.44 -31.66 -20.72
CA LYS A 239 -17.65 -31.20 -21.45
C LYS A 239 -17.63 -31.59 -22.93
N THR A 240 -16.48 -31.99 -23.46
CA THR A 240 -16.31 -32.38 -24.86
C THR A 240 -16.32 -33.89 -25.08
N GLU A 241 -16.26 -34.68 -24.02
CA GLU A 241 -16.49 -36.13 -24.00
C GLU A 241 -17.98 -36.44 -23.81
#